data_AF-V5X6R1-F1
#
_entry.id   AF-V5X6R1-F1
#
_cell.length_a   1.000
_cell.length_b   1.000
_cell.length_c   1.000
_cell.angle_alpha   90.00
_cell.angle_beta   90.00
_cell.angle_gamma   90.00
#
_symmetry.space_group_name_H-M   'P 1'
#
loop_
_entity.id
_entity.type
_entity.pdbx_description
1 polymer ?
#
loop_
_entity_poly.entity_id
_entity_poly.type
_entity_poly.pdbx_seq_one_letter_code
_entity_poly.pdbx_strand_id
1 'polypeptide(L)' 'MTNTPTDGIIDDAAPGDIVSLHDRAGEYKVVHKEDHEDGYLVTFEADDGETFQLELAAGTPARRALESKWESTQSPTAHS' A
#
# COMPACT_ATOMS: atom_id res chain seq x y z
N MET A 1 -7.50 -21.63 -5.82
CA MET A 1 -6.83 -20.61 -6.64
C MET A 1 -5.76 -20.02 -5.74
N THR A 2 -4.48 -20.28 -6.02
CA THR A 2 -3.39 -19.76 -5.19
C THR A 2 -3.24 -18.28 -5.51
N ASN A 3 -3.66 -17.40 -4.60
CA ASN A 3 -3.23 -16.01 -4.62
C ASN A 3 -1.73 -16.02 -4.34
N THR A 4 -0.93 -16.26 -5.38
CA THR A 4 0.51 -16.07 -5.33
C THR A 4 0.69 -14.56 -5.32
N PRO A 5 1.06 -13.96 -4.20
CA PRO A 5 1.33 -12.54 -4.20
C PRO A 5 2.56 -12.33 -5.07
N THR A 6 2.40 -11.44 -6.04
CA THR A 6 3.50 -11.02 -6.89
C THR A 6 4.57 -10.43 -5.98
N ASP A 7 5.70 -11.13 -5.89
CA ASP A 7 6.91 -10.58 -5.31
C ASP A 7 7.27 -9.35 -6.16
N GLY A 8 7.05 -8.18 -5.58
CA GLY A 8 7.18 -6.90 -6.25
C GLY A 8 8.25 -6.05 -5.58
N ILE A 9 8.50 -4.90 -6.18
CA ILE A 9 9.33 -3.85 -5.62
C ILE A 9 8.48 -2.60 -5.45
N ILE A 10 8.84 -1.74 -4.49
CA ILE A 10 8.11 -0.50 -4.20
C ILE A 10 7.98 0.43 -5.42
N ASP A 11 8.89 0.27 -6.39
CA ASP A 11 8.87 0.93 -7.69
C ASP A 11 7.53 0.79 -8.42
N ASP A 12 6.94 -0.41 -8.41
CA ASP A 12 5.69 -0.73 -9.10
C ASP A 12 4.44 -0.46 -8.24
N ALA A 13 4.62 -0.07 -6.98
CA ALA A 13 3.51 0.25 -6.08
C ALA A 13 2.89 1.61 -6.47
N ALA A 14 1.57 1.68 -6.58
CA ALA A 14 0.85 2.90 -6.96
C ALA A 14 -0.07 3.36 -5.82
N PRO A 15 -0.47 4.64 -5.76
CA PRO A 15 -1.52 5.09 -4.85
C PRO A 15 -2.79 4.25 -5.02
N GLY A 16 -3.30 3.68 -3.92
CA GLY A 16 -4.40 2.73 -3.85
C GLY A 16 -3.96 1.28 -3.68
N ASP A 17 -2.71 0.94 -3.99
CA ASP A 17 -2.18 -0.41 -3.84
C ASP A 17 -1.97 -0.79 -2.37
N ILE A 18 -2.23 -2.04 -2.03
CA ILE A 18 -1.96 -2.57 -0.69
C ILE A 18 -0.64 -3.32 -0.75
N VAL A 19 0.35 -2.89 0.04
CA VAL A 19 1.64 -3.56 0.11
C VAL A 19 1.94 -4.06 1.52
N SER A 20 2.61 -5.20 1.59
CA SER A 20 3.28 -5.67 2.79
C SER A 20 4.78 -5.40 2.63
N LEU A 21 5.35 -4.65 3.57
CA LEU A 21 6.77 -4.34 3.59
C LEU A 21 7.55 -5.50 4.25
N HIS A 22 8.70 -5.89 3.72
CA HIS A 22 9.48 -6.97 4.33
C HIS A 22 9.97 -6.62 5.74
N ASP A 23 10.32 -5.35 5.96
CA ASP A 23 10.84 -4.85 7.24
C ASP A 23 9.74 -4.66 8.31
N ARG A 24 8.46 -4.70 7.91
CA ARG A 24 7.34 -4.39 8.80
C ARG A 24 6.20 -5.39 8.67
N ALA A 25 5.79 -5.97 9.79
CA ALA A 25 4.64 -6.86 9.82
C ALA A 25 3.34 -6.06 9.66
N GLY A 26 2.66 -6.23 8.52
CA GLY A 26 1.37 -5.63 8.25
C GLY A 26 1.11 -5.40 6.76
N GLU A 27 -0.13 -5.06 6.44
CA GLU A 27 -0.57 -4.60 5.13
C GLU A 27 -0.87 -3.11 5.23
N TYR A 28 -0.44 -2.34 4.23
CA TYR A 28 -0.56 -0.88 4.23
C TYR A 28 -1.01 -0.38 2.87
N LYS A 29 -1.95 0.58 2.82
CA LYS A 29 -2.33 1.24 1.56
C LYS A 29 -1.27 2.25 1.22
N VAL A 30 -0.82 2.27 -0.02
CA VAL A 30 -0.12 3.43 -0.55
C VAL A 30 -1.16 4.52 -0.76
N VAL A 31 -1.07 5.63 -0.03
CA VAL A 31 -1.92 6.81 -0.24
C VAL A 31 -1.23 7.83 -1.13
N HIS A 32 0.08 7.96 -0.95
CA HIS A 32 0.91 8.88 -1.71
C HIS A 32 2.27 8.25 -1.97
N LYS A 33 2.85 8.54 -3.13
CA LYS A 33 4.22 8.15 -3.48
C LYS A 33 4.84 9.28 -4.28
N GLU A 34 6.01 9.73 -3.83
CA GLU A 34 6.83 10.71 -4.53
C GLU A 34 8.28 10.21 -4.61
N ASP A 35 8.99 10.62 -5.66
CA ASP A 35 10.43 10.42 -5.76
C ASP A 35 11.17 11.20 -4.66
N HIS A 36 12.10 10.53 -3.98
CA HIS A 36 12.87 11.14 -2.89
C HIS A 36 14.31 10.66 -2.91
N GLU A 37 15.25 11.60 -3.12
CA GLU A 37 16.69 11.34 -3.18
C GLU A 37 17.07 10.14 -4.05
N ASP A 38 17.33 8.98 -3.44
CA ASP A 38 17.74 7.71 -4.07
C ASP A 38 16.62 6.64 -4.06
N GLY A 39 15.38 7.04 -3.82
CA GLY A 39 14.22 6.16 -3.73
C GLY A 39 12.90 6.90 -3.75
N TYR A 40 12.02 6.58 -2.81
CA TYR A 40 10.66 7.07 -2.75
C TYR A 40 10.27 7.43 -1.31
N LEU A 41 9.59 8.56 -1.16
CA LEU A 41 8.85 8.87 0.05
C LEU A 41 7.41 8.41 -0.15
N VAL A 42 7.00 7.42 0.63
CA VAL A 42 5.69 6.78 0.50
C VAL A 42 4.86 7.04 1.74
N THR A 43 3.67 7.61 1.55
CA THR A 43 2.68 7.73 2.62
C THR A 43 1.80 6.50 2.62
N PHE A 44 1.85 5.78 3.73
CA PHE A 44 1.06 4.59 3.99
C PHE A 44 -0.13 4.89 4.88
N GLU A 45 -1.24 4.19 4.67
CA GLU A 45 -2.38 4.11 5.59
C GLU A 45 -2.41 2.69 6.18
N ALA A 46 -2.56 2.59 7.50
CA ALA A 46 -2.81 1.34 8.19
C ALA A 46 -4.30 0.99 8.19
N ASP A 47 -4.66 -0.25 8.55
CA ASP A 47 -6.05 -0.72 8.63
C ASP A 47 -6.94 0.12 9.57
N ASP A 48 -6.35 0.73 10.62
CA ASP A 48 -7.05 1.64 11.55
C ASP A 48 -7.32 3.05 10.94
N GLY A 49 -6.82 3.32 9.74
CA GLY A 49 -6.88 4.63 9.07
C GLY A 49 -5.75 5.60 9.47
N GLU A 50 -4.83 5.18 10.34
CA GLU A 50 -3.63 5.95 10.67
C GLU A 50 -2.70 6.06 9.46
N THR A 51 -2.26 7.29 9.13
CA THR A 51 -1.31 7.54 8.06
C THR A 51 0.09 7.82 8.60
N PHE A 52 1.10 7.27 7.95
CA PHE A 52 2.51 7.50 8.25
C PHE A 52 3.34 7.55 6.98
N GLN A 53 4.45 8.28 7.01
CA GLN A 53 5.37 8.37 5.88
C GLN A 53 6.60 7.49 6.13
N LEU A 54 7.09 6.87 5.07
CA LEU A 54 8.28 6.03 5.11
C LEU A 54 9.13 6.26 3.86
N GLU A 55 10.40 6.51 4.08
CA GLU A 55 11.40 6.59 3.02
C GLU A 55 11.86 5.18 2.66
N LEU A 56 11.70 4.82 1.39
CA LEU A 56 12.02 3.50 0.87
C LEU A 56 12.99 3.65 -0.29
N ALA A 57 14.12 2.95 -0.23
CA ALA A 57 15.05 2.92 -1.35
C ALA A 57 14.40 2.28 -2.58
N ALA A 58 14.79 2.72 -3.78
CA ALA A 58 14.33 2.06 -5.00
C ALA A 58 14.71 0.57 -4.99
N GLY A 59 13.84 -0.28 -5.55
CA GLY A 59 14.02 -1.73 -5.49
C GLY A 59 13.76 -2.38 -4.12
N THR A 60 13.27 -1.62 -3.12
CA THR A 60 12.86 -2.22 -1.84
C THR A 60 11.78 -3.30 -2.08
N PRO A 61 11.94 -4.51 -1.53
CA PRO A 61 10.96 -5.59 -1.70
C PRO A 61 9.64 -5.22 -1.02
N ALA A 62 8.59 -5.14 -1.84
CA ALA A 62 7.23 -4.83 -1.41
C ALA A 62 6.28 -5.86 -2.02
N ARG A 63 5.57 -6.59 -1.16
CA ARG A 63 4.66 -7.64 -1.60
C ARG A 63 3.28 -7.04 -1.76
N ARG A 64 2.78 -6.96 -2.99
CA ARG A 64 1.43 -6.47 -3.23
C ARG A 64 0.42 -7.49 -2.72
N ALA A 65 -0.39 -7.08 -1.75
CA ALA A 65 -1.57 -7.80 -1.35
C ALA A 65 -2.70 -7.42 -2.31
N LEU A 66 -3.27 -8.41 -2.99
CA LEU A 66 -4.39 -8.19 -3.90
C LEU A 66 -5.51 -7.45 -3.15
N GLU A 67 -6.08 -6.44 -3.80
CA GLU A 67 -7.04 -5.39 -3.38
C GLU A 67 -8.26 -5.83 -2.52
N SER A 68 -8.37 -7.10 -2.16
CA SER A 68 -9.55 -7.74 -1.58
C SER A 68 -9.82 -7.43 -0.09
N LYS A 69 -9.10 -6.50 0.54
CA LYS A 69 -9.31 -6.16 1.96
C LYS A 69 -9.65 -4.69 2.24
N TRP A 70 -9.30 -3.76 1.34
CA TRP A 70 -9.90 -2.42 1.38
C TRP A 70 -11.23 -2.43 0.65
N GLU A 71 -12.19 -3.20 1.17
CA GLU A 71 -13.58 -3.01 0.82
C GLU A 71 -13.98 -1.65 1.36
N SER A 72 -13.99 -0.64 0.49
CA SER A 72 -14.74 0.59 0.68
C SER A 72 -16.12 0.22 1.21
N THR A 73 -16.33 0.33 2.52
CA THR A 73 -17.67 0.60 3.06
C THR A 73 -17.96 2.03 2.67
N GLN A 74 -18.16 2.24 1.36
CA GLN A 74 -18.87 3.40 0.87
C GLN A 74 -20.29 3.16 1.37
N SER A 75 -20.61 3.72 2.54
CA SER A 75 -21.97 3.73 3.05
C SER A 75 -22.88 4.15 1.90
N PRO A 76 -23.86 3.32 1.49
CA PRO A 76 -24.82 3.77 0.50
C PRO A 76 -25.49 4.98 1.13
N THR A 77 -25.22 6.17 0.60
CA THR A 77 -25.98 7.35 0.98
C THR A 77 -27.41 7.04 0.60
N ALA A 78 -28.24 6.69 1.58
CA ALA A 78 -29.65 6.47 1.39
C ALA A 78 -30.24 7.81 0.93
N HIS A 79 -30.40 7.96 -0.38
CA HIS A 79 -31.21 9.02 -0.95
C HIS A 79 -32.68 8.59 -0.76
N SER A 80 -33.34 9.18 0.24
CA SER A 80 -34.80 9.17 0.36
C SER A 80 -35.44 10.09 -0.68
#